data_AF-K9W9X8-F1
#
_entry.id   AF-K9W9X8-F1
#
_cell.length_a   1.000
_cell.length_b   1.000
_cell.length_c   1.000
_cell.angle_alpha   90.00
_cell.angle_beta   90.00
_cell.angle_gamma   90.00
#
_symmetry.space_group_name_H-M   'P 1'
#
loop_
_entity.id
_entity.type
_entity.pdbx_description
1 polymer ?
#
loop_
_entity_poly.entity_id
_entity_poly.type
_entity_poly.pdbx_seq_one_letter_code
_entity_poly.pdbx_strand_id
1 'polypeptide(L)' 'MNRRWVVNASPLIVLAKISQIHLLSELCGDIIVPNGVVAEINIAPDDNPAKLWMVALRLVDE' A
#
# COMPACT_ATOMS: atom_id res chain seq x y z
N MET A 1 -0.48 16.60 -14.23
CA MET A 1 0.46 15.46 -14.42
C MET A 1 0.09 14.42 -13.39
N ASN A 2 -0.35 13.23 -13.81
CA ASN A 2 -0.62 12.15 -12.85
C ASN A 2 0.74 11.63 -12.35
N ARG A 3 0.99 11.70 -11.04
CA ARG A 3 2.23 11.17 -10.46
C ARG A 3 2.13 9.65 -10.41
N ARG A 4 3.24 8.97 -10.72
CA ARG A 4 3.38 7.52 -10.60
C ARG A 4 4.47 7.20 -9.60
N TRP A 5 4.13 6.52 -8.51
CA TRP A 5 5.06 6.21 -7.42
C TRP A 5 5.30 4.71 -7.30
N VAL A 6 6.56 4.32 -7.26
CA VAL A 6 6.96 2.99 -6.80
C VAL A 6 7.14 3.07 -5.29
N VAL A 7 6.34 2.33 -4.54
CA VAL A 7 6.30 2.44 -3.07
C VAL A 7 6.98 1.24 -2.43
N ASN A 8 7.95 1.51 -1.54
CA ASN A 8 8.63 0.49 -0.74
C ASN A 8 7.75 -0.02 0.42
N ALA A 9 8.18 -1.06 1.14
CA ALA A 9 7.44 -1.57 2.30
C ALA A 9 7.36 -0.55 3.45
N SER A 10 8.47 0.14 3.76
CA SER A 10 8.51 1.01 4.95
C SER A 10 7.51 2.18 4.91
N PRO A 11 7.28 2.91 3.79
CA PRO A 11 6.20 3.89 3.72
C PRO A 11 4.81 3.29 3.87
N LEU A 12 4.54 2.11 3.29
CA LEU A 12 3.25 1.42 3.46
C LEU A 12 3.01 1.10 4.94
N ILE A 13 4.00 0.52 5.60
CA ILE A 13 3.91 0.12 7.02
C ILE A 13 3.70 1.35 7.91
N VAL A 14 4.49 2.41 7.73
CA VAL A 14 4.43 3.60 8.57
C VAL A 14 3.09 4.31 8.38
N LEU A 15 2.67 4.56 7.13
CA LEU A 15 1.42 5.27 6.86
C LEU A 15 0.20 4.45 7.28
N ALA A 16 0.24 3.13 7.13
CA ALA A 16 -0.80 2.22 7.63
C ALA A 16 -0.94 2.31 9.16
N LYS A 17 0.17 2.24 9.90
CA LYS A 17 0.18 2.27 11.37
C LYS A 17 -0.33 3.57 11.96
N ILE A 18 -0.16 4.68 11.26
CA ILE A 18 -0.64 6.01 11.70
C ILE A 18 -1.97 6.41 11.06
N SER A 19 -2.66 5.48 10.37
CA SER A 19 -3.94 5.71 9.69
C SER A 19 -3.90 6.80 8.61
N GLN A 20 -2.76 6.99 7.95
CA GLN A 20 -2.53 7.98 6.88
C GLN A 20 -2.24 7.36 5.51
N ILE A 21 -2.51 6.06 5.32
CA ILE A 21 -2.21 5.36 4.05
C ILE A 21 -3.02 5.88 2.85
N HIS A 22 -4.18 6.51 3.10
CA HIS A 22 -5.00 7.19 2.08
C HIS A 22 -4.25 8.32 1.35
N LEU A 23 -3.24 8.92 1.99
CA LEU A 23 -2.42 9.97 1.37
C LEU A 23 -1.69 9.47 0.12
N LEU A 24 -1.41 8.17 0.02
CA LEU A 24 -0.80 7.62 -1.19
C LEU A 24 -1.74 7.76 -2.38
N SER A 25 -3.03 7.43 -2.23
CA SER A 25 -4.03 7.54 -3.31
C SER A 25 -4.46 8.99 -3.58
N GLU A 26 -4.39 9.88 -2.59
CA GLU A 26 -4.73 11.30 -2.78
C GLU A 26 -3.63 12.09 -3.49
N LEU A 27 -2.36 11.73 -3.26
CA LEU A 27 -1.19 12.47 -3.77
C LEU A 27 -0.58 11.84 -5.01
N CYS A 28 -0.90 10.59 -5.31
CA CYS A 28 -0.38 9.81 -6.41
C CYS A 28 -1.52 9.15 -7.18
N GLY A 29 -1.58 9.38 -8.49
CA GLY A 29 -2.62 8.78 -9.31
C GLY A 29 -2.34 7.34 -9.69
N ASP A 30 -1.06 6.94 -9.76
CA ASP A 30 -0.67 5.56 -10.08
C ASP A 30 0.33 5.04 -9.02
N ILE A 31 -0.13 4.14 -8.16
CA ILE A 31 0.73 3.47 -7.18
C ILE A 31 1.19 2.13 -7.75
N ILE A 32 2.50 1.91 -7.77
CA ILE A 32 3.12 0.64 -8.15
C ILE A 32 3.77 0.03 -6.91
N VAL A 33 3.32 -1.17 -6.53
CA VAL A 33 3.90 -1.95 -5.42
C VAL A 33 4.67 -3.14 -6.01
N PRO A 34 6.00 -3.20 -5.86
CA PRO A 34 6.79 -4.34 -6.33
C PRO A 34 6.39 -5.66 -5.65
N ASN A 35 6.49 -6.77 -6.37
CA ASN A 35 6.17 -8.11 -5.81
C ASN A 35 6.98 -8.46 -4.55
N GLY A 36 8.24 -8.00 -4.45
CA GLY A 36 9.04 -8.18 -3.24
C GLY A 36 8.45 -7.46 -2.02
N VAL A 37 7.89 -6.27 -2.21
CA VAL A 37 7.20 -5.50 -1.16
C VAL A 37 5.90 -6.21 -0.77
N VAL A 38 5.14 -6.70 -1.75
CA VAL A 38 3.93 -7.51 -1.49
C VAL A 38 4.26 -8.73 -0.62
N ALA A 39 5.35 -9.45 -0.93
CA ALA A 39 5.80 -10.60 -0.16
C ALA A 39 6.19 -10.21 1.28
N GLU A 40 6.91 -9.10 1.47
CA GLU A 40 7.29 -8.59 2.79
C GLU A 40 6.06 -8.24 3.65
N ILE A 41 5.10 -7.51 3.08
CA ILE A 41 3.86 -7.13 3.79
C ILE A 41 3.02 -8.35 4.18
N ASN A 42 2.98 -9.37 3.32
CA ASN A 42 2.17 -10.57 3.56
C ASN A 42 2.67 -11.46 4.72
N ILE A 43 3.91 -11.29 5.17
CA ILE A 43 4.45 -11.99 6.36
C ILE A 43 3.78 -11.48 7.65
N ALA A 44 3.22 -10.27 7.63
CA ALA A 44 2.56 -9.70 8.79
C ALA A 44 1.24 -10.44 9.14
N PRO A 45 0.78 -10.37 10.40
CA PRO A 45 -0.54 -10.85 10.81
C PRO A 45 -1.67 -10.27 9.96
N ASP A 46 -2.80 -10.97 9.92
CA ASP A 46 -3.94 -10.62 9.04
C ASP A 46 -4.64 -9.30 9.44
N ASP A 47 -4.47 -8.87 10.68
CA ASP A 47 -4.97 -7.58 11.18
C ASP A 47 -4.00 -6.41 10.93
N ASN A 48 -2.85 -6.65 10.28
CA ASN A 48 -1.90 -5.61 9.96
C ASN A 48 -2.52 -4.59 8.98
N PRO A 49 -2.56 -3.28 9.30
CA PRO A 49 -3.28 -2.33 8.47
C PRO A 49 -2.70 -2.16 7.05
N ALA A 50 -1.39 -2.41 6.85
CA ALA A 50 -0.79 -2.35 5.51
C ALA A 50 -1.22 -3.55 4.65
N LYS A 51 -1.36 -4.73 5.27
CA LYS A 51 -1.84 -5.94 4.60
C LYS A 51 -3.31 -5.80 4.21
N LEU A 52 -4.14 -5.30 5.13
CA LEU A 52 -5.55 -5.00 4.86
C LEU A 52 -5.73 -3.99 3.73
N TRP A 53 -4.91 -2.93 3.69
CA TRP A 53 -4.96 -1.95 2.60
C TRP A 53 -4.57 -2.55 1.25
N MET A 54 -3.58 -3.44 1.19
CA MET A 54 -3.23 -4.14 -0.06
C MET A 54 -4.35 -5.05 -0.58
N VAL A 55 -5.10 -5.69 0.32
CA VAL A 55 -6.29 -6.48 -0.06
C VAL A 55 -7.36 -5.56 -0.64
N ALA A 56 -7.62 -4.43 0.02
CA ALA A 56 -8.61 -3.46 -0.45
C ALA A 56 -8.30 -2.94 -1.86
N LEU A 57 -7.03 -2.66 -2.18
CA LEU A 57 -6.63 -2.25 -3.53
C LEU A 57 -6.98 -3.27 -4.61
N ARG A 58 -6.73 -4.56 -4.35
CA ARG A 58 -7.00 -5.63 -5.34
C ARG A 58 -8.48 -5.82 -5.65
N LEU A 59 -9.37 -5.43 -4.73
CA LEU A 59 -10.82 -5.52 -4.92
C LEU A 59 -11.39 -4.37 -5.78
N VAL A 60 -10.61 -3.32 -6.06
CA VAL A 60 -11.03 -2.20 -6.92
C VAL A 60 -10.62 -2.43 -8.38
N ASP A 61 -9.74 -3.39 -8.64
CA ASP A 61 -9.26 -3.75 -9.98
C ASP A 61 -10.13 -4.83 -10.68
N GLU A 62 -11.15 -5.38 -9.99
CA GLU A 62 -12.19 -6.28 -10.54
C GLU A 62 -13.51 -5.53 -10.79
#